data_AF-A0A937AWS8-F1
#
_entry.id   AF-A0A937AWS8-F1
#
_cell.length_a   1.000
_cell.length_b   1.000
_cell.length_c   1.000
_cell.angle_alpha   90.00
_cell.angle_beta   90.00
_cell.angle_gamma   90.00
#
_symmetry.space_group_name_H-M   'P 1'
#
loop_
_entity.id
_entity.type
_entity.pdbx_description
1 polymer ?
#
loop_
_entity_poly.entity_id
_entity_poly.type
_entity_poly.pdbx_seq_one_letter_code
_entity_poly.pdbx_strand_id
1 'polypeptide(L)'
;MEDKFRVEYFSFSVEEETVEPPFTDFISKYDSLEKWLTAICNEEKPLQTGLDFVFGLFESDTDFTVYLTGNKEYQKSQYESIIKIEFKPKDMYFNLPKSDYDGLTREQVRKEVADRLITFSKTQTFLNSFFANAATVKVSWQMNTMLT
;
A
#
# COMPACT_ATOMS: atom_id res chain seq x y z
N MET A 1 2.28 -13.12 52.44
CA MET A 1 2.97 -12.94 51.15
C MET A 1 2.05 -12.09 50.31
N GLU A 2 2.33 -10.79 50.26
CA GLU A 2 1.61 -9.89 49.35
C GLU A 2 2.41 -9.84 48.06
N ASP A 3 1.81 -10.36 46.98
CA ASP A 3 2.32 -10.13 45.63
C ASP A 3 2.28 -8.63 45.36
N LYS A 4 3.47 -8.05 45.25
CA LYS A 4 3.68 -6.63 45.01
C LYS A 4 3.53 -6.39 43.50
N PHE A 5 2.30 -6.22 43.04
CA PHE A 5 2.03 -5.87 41.64
C PHE A 5 2.75 -4.57 41.28
N ARG A 6 3.47 -4.59 40.15
CA ARG A 6 4.14 -3.43 39.56
C ARG A 6 3.46 -3.14 38.23
N VAL A 7 2.88 -1.94 38.11
CA VAL A 7 2.36 -1.42 36.84
C VAL A 7 3.47 -0.60 36.20
N GLU A 8 3.92 -1.02 35.03
CA GLU A 8 4.93 -0.32 34.24
C GLU A 8 4.27 0.23 32.97
N TYR A 9 4.49 1.51 32.70
CA TYR A 9 3.97 2.19 31.51
C TYR A 9 5.04 2.15 30.42
N PHE A 10 4.67 1.62 29.26
CA PHE A 10 5.50 1.63 28.06
C PHE A 10 4.74 2.31 26.92
N SER A 11 5.46 3.04 26.07
CA SER A 11 4.96 3.60 24.82
C SER A 11 5.75 2.98 23.67
N PHE A 12 5.05 2.56 22.62
CA PHE A 12 5.67 2.09 21.38
C PHE A 12 5.58 3.20 20.33
N SER A 13 6.65 3.40 19.58
CA SER A 13 6.69 4.36 18.46
C SER A 13 7.06 3.65 17.16
N VAL A 14 6.33 3.98 16.09
CA VAL A 14 6.59 3.49 14.74
C VAL A 14 6.79 4.69 13.83
N GLU A 15 7.98 4.82 13.23
CA GLU A 15 8.26 5.80 12.18
C GLU A 15 7.97 5.14 10.82
N GLU A 16 7.13 5.74 9.98
CA GLU A 16 6.80 5.20 8.64
C GLU A 16 7.19 6.19 7.55
N GLU A 17 7.94 5.72 6.54
CA GLU A 17 8.24 6.50 5.34
C GLU A 17 6.95 6.75 4.54
N THR A 18 6.65 8.02 4.27
CA THR A 18 5.42 8.43 3.58
C THR A 18 5.58 8.48 2.08
N VAL A 19 4.52 8.12 1.35
CA VAL A 19 4.41 8.33 -0.09
C VAL A 19 3.79 9.71 -0.34
N GLU A 20 4.38 10.50 -1.22
CA GLU A 20 3.81 11.76 -1.68
C GLU A 20 2.69 11.51 -2.70
N PRO A 21 1.64 12.35 -2.75
CA PRO A 21 0.64 12.24 -3.81
C PRO A 21 1.28 12.48 -5.19
N PRO A 22 0.70 11.92 -6.27
CA PRO A 22 1.15 12.22 -7.62
C PRO A 22 0.93 13.69 -7.97
N PHE A 23 1.58 14.16 -9.05
CA PHE A 23 1.27 15.47 -9.63
C PHE A 23 -0.20 15.56 -10.07
N THR A 24 -0.78 16.76 -10.01
CA THR A 24 -2.23 17.02 -10.23
C THR A 24 -2.74 16.62 -11.61
N ASP A 25 -1.86 16.47 -12.60
CA ASP A 25 -2.14 16.09 -13.98
C ASP A 25 -1.62 14.69 -14.33
N PHE A 26 -1.32 13.86 -13.32
CA PHE A 26 -0.90 12.49 -13.55
C PHE A 26 -2.00 11.69 -14.26
N ILE A 27 -1.61 11.06 -15.37
CA ILE A 27 -2.46 10.14 -16.14
C ILE A 27 -1.74 8.81 -16.23
N SER A 28 -2.37 7.76 -15.69
CA SER A 28 -1.93 6.39 -15.89
C SER A 28 -1.86 6.04 -17.38
N LYS A 29 -0.76 5.41 -17.80
CA LYS A 29 -0.60 4.85 -19.15
C LYS A 29 -1.38 3.55 -19.36
N TYR A 30 -2.03 3.03 -18.32
CA TYR A 30 -2.76 1.76 -18.34
C TYR A 30 -4.26 2.02 -18.24
N ASP A 31 -5.03 1.27 -19.02
CA ASP A 31 -6.50 1.42 -19.06
C ASP A 31 -7.22 0.72 -17.88
N SER A 32 -6.53 -0.16 -17.14
CA SER A 32 -7.13 -0.90 -16.03
C SER A 32 -6.10 -1.27 -14.95
N LEU A 33 -6.60 -1.51 -13.74
CA LEU A 33 -5.80 -1.94 -12.60
C LEU A 33 -5.05 -3.25 -12.90
N GLU A 34 -5.70 -4.20 -13.58
CA GLU A 34 -5.12 -5.50 -13.94
C GLU A 34 -4.00 -5.35 -14.97
N LYS A 35 -4.15 -4.45 -15.95
CA LYS A 35 -3.08 -4.16 -16.92
C LYS A 35 -1.88 -3.52 -16.22
N TRP A 36 -2.13 -2.56 -15.33
CA TRP A 36 -1.10 -1.93 -14.50
C TRP A 36 -0.34 -2.95 -13.64
N LEU A 37 -1.06 -3.79 -12.89
CA LEU A 37 -0.47 -4.84 -12.06
C LEU A 37 0.31 -5.87 -12.88
N THR A 38 -0.23 -6.28 -14.04
CA THR A 38 0.43 -7.22 -14.93
C THR A 38 1.75 -6.67 -15.46
N ALA A 39 1.78 -5.39 -15.85
CA ALA A 39 3.00 -4.74 -16.31
C ALA A 39 4.05 -4.69 -15.20
N ILE A 40 3.68 -4.26 -13.99
CA ILE A 40 4.58 -4.27 -12.83
C ILE A 40 5.13 -5.67 -12.57
N CYS A 41 4.29 -6.71 -12.56
CA CYS A 41 4.74 -8.08 -12.33
C CYS A 41 5.74 -8.58 -13.38
N ASN A 42 5.63 -8.11 -14.63
CA ASN A 42 6.47 -8.53 -15.74
C ASN A 42 7.77 -7.74 -15.84
N GLU A 43 7.74 -6.45 -15.49
CA GLU A 43 8.83 -5.50 -15.71
C GLU A 43 9.71 -5.31 -14.47
N GLU A 44 9.14 -5.47 -13.27
CA GLU A 44 9.80 -5.12 -12.01
C GLU A 44 10.17 -6.37 -11.19
N LYS A 45 11.32 -6.29 -10.50
CA LYS A 45 11.80 -7.33 -9.59
C LYS A 45 12.41 -6.68 -8.34
N PRO A 46 11.68 -6.68 -7.21
CA PRO A 46 12.25 -6.25 -5.93
C PRO A 46 13.51 -7.03 -5.59
N LEU A 47 14.54 -6.36 -5.08
CA LEU A 47 15.76 -7.02 -4.60
C LEU A 47 15.54 -7.75 -3.27
N GLN A 48 14.59 -7.27 -2.46
CA GLN A 48 14.23 -7.87 -1.18
C GLN A 48 13.01 -8.78 -1.30
N THR A 49 12.99 -9.86 -0.51
CA THR A 49 11.85 -10.77 -0.36
C THR A 49 11.14 -10.54 0.98
N GLY A 50 9.91 -11.04 1.11
CA GLY A 50 9.13 -10.89 2.35
C GLY A 50 8.76 -9.44 2.65
N LEU A 51 8.53 -8.64 1.60
CA LEU A 51 8.04 -7.28 1.74
C LEU A 51 6.54 -7.28 2.02
N ASP A 52 6.10 -6.27 2.78
CA ASP A 52 4.69 -5.91 2.92
C ASP A 52 4.31 -5.00 1.77
N PHE A 53 3.54 -5.51 0.81
CA PHE A 53 3.08 -4.69 -0.30
C PHE A 53 1.85 -3.89 0.09
N VAL A 54 1.94 -2.58 -0.09
CA VAL A 54 0.89 -1.62 0.27
C VAL A 54 0.31 -1.02 -1.00
N PHE A 55 -0.99 -1.25 -1.17
CA PHE A 55 -1.82 -0.55 -2.13
C PHE A 55 -2.51 0.61 -1.43
N GLY A 56 -1.85 1.76 -1.40
CA GLY A 56 -2.38 2.95 -0.75
C GLY A 56 -3.27 3.76 -1.68
N LEU A 57 -4.22 4.48 -1.11
CA LEU A 57 -5.20 5.28 -1.83
C LEU A 57 -5.07 6.76 -1.48
N PHE A 58 -4.96 7.59 -2.51
CA PHE A 58 -5.15 9.03 -2.46
C PHE A 58 -6.53 9.40 -3.01
N GLU A 59 -7.12 10.44 -2.43
CA GLU A 59 -8.30 11.10 -2.95
C GLU A 59 -7.94 12.54 -3.31
N SER A 60 -8.38 12.97 -4.47
CA SER A 60 -8.38 14.36 -4.92
C SER A 60 -9.83 14.82 -5.11
N ASP A 61 -10.03 16.10 -5.42
CA ASP A 61 -11.37 16.65 -5.67
C ASP A 61 -12.10 15.96 -6.84
N THR A 62 -11.37 15.36 -7.78
CA THR A 62 -11.94 14.79 -9.00
C THR A 62 -11.83 13.28 -9.08
N ASP A 63 -10.77 12.70 -8.53
CA ASP A 63 -10.37 11.31 -8.79
C ASP A 63 -9.71 10.64 -7.58
N PHE A 64 -9.66 9.31 -7.64
CA PHE A 64 -8.88 8.48 -6.72
C PHE A 64 -7.63 7.95 -7.42
N THR A 65 -6.51 7.87 -6.69
CA THR A 65 -5.28 7.26 -7.20
C THR A 65 -4.83 6.14 -6.27
N VAL A 66 -4.57 4.97 -6.83
CA VAL A 66 -3.89 3.88 -6.13
C VAL A 66 -2.38 4.06 -6.31
N TYR A 67 -1.60 3.82 -5.27
CA TYR A 67 -0.16 3.61 -5.38
C TYR A 67 0.26 2.24 -4.88
N LEU A 68 1.43 1.77 -5.31
CA LEU A 68 2.04 0.53 -4.81
C LEU A 68 3.44 0.79 -4.24
N THR A 69 3.70 0.29 -3.04
CA THR A 69 5.04 0.17 -2.47
C THR A 69 5.26 -1.21 -1.86
N GLY A 70 6.52 -1.63 -1.74
CA GLY A 70 6.93 -2.76 -0.92
C GLY A 70 7.69 -2.26 0.29
N ASN A 71 7.16 -2.52 1.48
CA ASN A 71 7.65 -1.97 2.73
C ASN A 71 8.29 -3.07 3.59
N LYS A 72 9.14 -2.65 4.52
CA LYS A 72 9.70 -3.55 5.53
C LYS A 72 9.86 -2.84 6.86
N GLU A 73 9.45 -3.51 7.92
CA GLU A 73 9.64 -3.06 9.29
C GLU A 73 11.01 -3.49 9.82
N TYR A 74 11.68 -2.57 10.48
CA TYR A 74 12.97 -2.77 11.12
C TYR A 74 12.87 -2.36 12.59
N GLN A 75 13.26 -3.27 13.50
CA GLN A 75 13.35 -2.95 14.91
C GLN A 75 14.54 -2.01 15.16
N LYS A 76 14.29 -0.82 15.71
CA LYS A 76 15.32 0.17 16.08
C LYS A 76 15.73 0.03 17.54
N SER A 77 14.78 -0.23 18.44
CA SER A 77 15.00 -0.53 19.86
C SER A 77 13.89 -1.44 20.39
N GLN A 78 13.88 -1.80 21.68
CA GLN A 78 12.79 -2.63 22.24
C GLN A 78 11.38 -2.03 22.07
N TYR A 79 11.27 -0.71 21.96
CA TYR A 79 9.99 0.02 21.92
C TYR A 79 9.81 0.85 20.64
N GLU A 80 10.73 0.71 19.70
CA GLU A 80 10.75 1.54 18.50
C GLU A 80 11.02 0.69 17.26
N SER A 81 10.19 0.87 16.24
CA SER A 81 10.40 0.32 14.91
C SER A 81 10.29 1.40 13.83
N ILE A 82 10.87 1.11 12.67
CA ILE A 82 10.80 1.95 11.48
C ILE A 82 10.33 1.13 10.29
N ILE A 83 9.34 1.62 9.57
CA ILE A 83 8.85 1.05 8.32
C ILE A 83 9.47 1.85 7.17
N LYS A 84 10.28 1.19 6.35
CA LYS A 84 10.91 1.79 5.17
C LYS A 84 10.29 1.26 3.89
N ILE A 85 10.31 2.09 2.84
CA ILE A 85 9.93 1.65 1.51
C ILE A 85 11.17 1.06 0.82
N GLU A 86 11.18 -0.26 0.68
CA GLU A 86 12.28 -1.03 0.08
C GLU A 86 12.04 -1.34 -1.40
N PHE A 87 10.84 -1.05 -1.90
CA PHE A 87 10.48 -1.20 -3.31
C PHE A 87 9.48 -0.12 -3.74
N LYS A 88 9.84 0.61 -4.81
CA LYS A 88 8.97 1.54 -5.52
C LYS A 88 9.01 1.16 -7.00
N PRO A 89 7.92 0.61 -7.58
CA PRO A 89 7.88 0.33 -9.00
C PRO A 89 7.96 1.63 -9.80
N LYS A 90 8.51 1.60 -11.02
CA LYS A 90 8.67 2.80 -11.85
C LYS A 90 7.34 3.50 -12.11
N ASP A 91 6.29 2.73 -12.39
CA ASP A 91 4.93 3.22 -12.57
C ASP A 91 4.11 2.98 -11.30
N MET A 92 4.54 3.54 -10.16
CA MET A 92 3.91 3.23 -8.87
C MET A 92 2.50 3.76 -8.67
N TYR A 93 1.99 4.63 -9.54
CA TYR A 93 0.65 5.21 -9.42
C TYR A 93 -0.29 4.69 -10.52
N PHE A 94 -1.57 4.58 -10.20
CA PHE A 94 -2.65 4.26 -11.11
C PHE A 94 -3.89 5.09 -10.76
N ASN A 95 -4.33 5.97 -11.68
CA ASN A 95 -5.60 6.67 -11.54
C ASN A 95 -6.76 5.68 -11.71
N LEU A 96 -7.69 5.68 -10.77
CA LEU A 96 -8.93 4.94 -10.91
C LEU A 96 -9.85 5.70 -11.87
N PRO A 97 -10.30 5.10 -12.99
CA PRO A 97 -11.14 5.78 -13.97
C PRO A 97 -12.42 6.30 -13.31
N LYS A 98 -12.69 7.60 -13.41
CA LYS A 98 -13.86 8.21 -12.79
C LYS A 98 -15.18 7.51 -13.11
N SER A 99 -15.34 7.01 -14.33
CA SER A 99 -16.55 6.27 -14.75
C SER A 99 -16.89 5.08 -13.85
N ASP A 100 -15.88 4.44 -13.26
CA ASP A 100 -16.04 3.19 -12.52
C ASP A 100 -16.23 3.45 -11.02
N TYR A 101 -15.93 4.67 -10.56
CA TYR A 101 -15.90 5.02 -9.13
C TYR A 101 -16.71 6.28 -8.78
N ASP A 102 -17.39 6.91 -9.76
CA ASP A 102 -18.23 8.08 -9.54
C ASP A 102 -19.36 7.78 -8.55
N GLY A 103 -19.54 8.67 -7.56
CA GLY A 103 -20.54 8.52 -6.52
C GLY A 103 -20.23 7.46 -5.44
N LEU A 104 -19.08 6.78 -5.50
CA LEU A 104 -18.66 5.85 -4.45
C LEU A 104 -18.01 6.58 -3.28
N THR A 105 -18.25 6.08 -2.06
CA THR A 105 -17.54 6.54 -0.86
C THR A 105 -16.11 5.97 -0.82
N ARG A 106 -15.23 6.58 -0.03
CA ARG A 106 -13.90 6.03 0.27
C ARG A 106 -13.95 4.54 0.66
N GLU A 107 -14.87 4.14 1.52
CA GLU A 107 -14.92 2.73 1.94
C GLU A 107 -15.31 1.79 0.78
N GLN A 108 -16.21 2.22 -0.10
CA GLN A 108 -16.59 1.48 -1.30
C GLN A 108 -15.43 1.38 -2.29
N VAL A 109 -14.74 2.49 -2.58
CA VAL A 109 -13.54 2.50 -3.45
C VAL A 109 -12.48 1.54 -2.93
N ARG A 110 -12.17 1.60 -1.63
CA ARG A 110 -11.21 0.67 -1.01
C ARG A 110 -11.64 -0.78 -1.16
N LYS A 111 -12.93 -1.06 -0.96
CA LYS A 111 -13.47 -2.41 -1.09
C LYS A 111 -13.36 -2.91 -2.54
N GLU A 112 -13.74 -2.10 -3.51
CA GLU A 112 -13.64 -2.44 -4.94
C GLU A 112 -12.18 -2.73 -5.35
N VAL A 113 -11.23 -1.89 -4.92
CA VAL A 113 -9.80 -2.12 -5.16
C VAL A 113 -9.34 -3.42 -4.50
N ALA A 114 -9.74 -3.68 -3.25
CA ALA A 114 -9.40 -4.92 -2.56
C ALA A 114 -9.98 -6.16 -3.25
N ASP A 115 -11.24 -6.12 -3.70
CA ASP A 115 -11.90 -7.24 -4.40
C ASP A 115 -11.20 -7.54 -5.73
N ARG A 116 -10.79 -6.50 -6.47
CA ARG A 116 -10.00 -6.65 -7.71
C ARG A 116 -8.62 -7.24 -7.43
N LEU A 117 -7.94 -6.83 -6.35
CA LEU A 117 -6.66 -7.40 -5.94
C LEU A 117 -6.79 -8.86 -5.50
N ILE A 118 -7.86 -9.22 -4.77
CA ILE A 118 -8.19 -10.61 -4.41
C ILE A 118 -8.44 -11.46 -5.66
N THR A 119 -9.03 -10.87 -6.69
CA THR A 119 -9.26 -11.56 -7.96
C THR A 119 -7.94 -11.72 -8.73
N PHE A 120 -7.13 -10.67 -8.80
CA PHE A 120 -5.81 -10.69 -9.43
C PHE A 120 -4.85 -11.67 -8.74
N SER A 121 -4.92 -11.81 -7.41
CA SER A 121 -4.04 -12.71 -6.65
C SER A 121 -4.21 -14.19 -6.99
N LYS A 122 -5.32 -14.55 -7.64
CA LYS A 122 -5.59 -15.92 -8.12
C LYS A 122 -5.03 -16.19 -9.52
N THR A 123 -4.48 -15.17 -10.19
CA THR A 123 -3.95 -15.32 -11.55
C THR A 123 -2.54 -15.90 -11.54
N GLN A 124 -2.16 -16.56 -12.64
CA GLN A 124 -0.80 -17.08 -12.79
C GLN A 124 0.25 -15.95 -12.82
N THR A 125 -0.12 -14.77 -13.34
CA THR A 125 0.74 -13.58 -13.32
C THR A 125 1.14 -13.23 -11.89
N PHE A 126 0.18 -13.15 -10.97
CA PHE A 126 0.48 -12.86 -9.57
C PHE A 126 1.30 -13.98 -8.92
N LEU A 127 0.88 -15.25 -9.12
CA LEU A 127 1.55 -16.41 -8.52
C LEU A 127 2.98 -16.63 -9.02
N ASN A 128 3.33 -16.12 -10.20
CA ASN A 128 4.68 -16.16 -10.76
C ASN A 128 5.48 -14.87 -10.53
N SER A 129 4.87 -13.85 -9.91
CA SER A 129 5.50 -12.56 -9.65
C SER A 129 6.18 -12.52 -8.28
N PHE A 130 6.79 -11.38 -7.97
CA PHE A 130 7.33 -11.11 -6.64
C PHE A 130 6.27 -11.13 -5.53
N PHE A 131 4.98 -10.92 -5.84
CA PHE A 131 3.91 -10.97 -4.86
C PHE A 131 3.72 -12.35 -4.23
N ALA A 132 4.09 -13.43 -4.94
CA ALA A 132 4.01 -14.79 -4.39
C ALA A 132 4.90 -15.00 -3.16
N ASN A 133 5.92 -14.14 -2.99
CA ASN A 133 6.84 -14.13 -1.85
C ASN A 133 6.63 -12.92 -0.93
N ALA A 134 5.48 -12.25 -1.03
CA ALA A 134 5.11 -11.17 -0.13
C ALA A 134 4.90 -11.70 1.30
N ALA A 135 5.27 -10.90 2.30
CA ALA A 135 4.87 -11.16 3.68
C ALA A 135 3.38 -10.86 3.84
N THR A 136 2.94 -9.70 3.36
CA THR A 136 1.54 -9.31 3.29
C THR A 136 1.25 -8.50 2.01
N VAL A 137 -0.03 -8.48 1.63
CA VAL A 137 -0.56 -7.55 0.63
C VAL A 137 -1.77 -6.85 1.27
N LYS A 138 -1.73 -5.53 1.40
CA LYS A 138 -2.78 -4.75 2.08
C LYS A 138 -3.22 -3.55 1.25
N VAL A 139 -4.48 -3.14 1.45
CA VAL A 139 -5.04 -1.90 0.89
C VAL A 139 -5.28 -0.94 2.03
N SER A 140 -4.76 0.28 1.94
CA SER A 140 -4.89 1.30 2.98
C SER A 140 -5.30 2.65 2.41
N TRP A 141 -5.95 3.46 3.24
CA TRP A 141 -6.09 4.89 2.94
C TRP A 141 -4.84 5.60 3.42
N GLN A 142 -4.26 6.43 2.55
CA GLN A 142 -3.25 7.36 3.02
C GLN A 142 -3.97 8.44 3.82
N MET A 143 -3.84 8.41 5.14
CA MET A 143 -4.26 9.53 5.96
C MET A 143 -3.26 10.66 5.73
N ASN A 144 -3.68 11.74 5.09
CA ASN A 144 -2.93 12.99 5.17
C ASN A 144 -2.92 13.41 6.64
N THR A 145 -1.79 13.19 7.32
CA THR A 145 -1.48 13.85 8.59
C THR A 145 -1.13 15.32 8.31
N MET A 146 -2.06 16.08 7.73
CA MET A 146 -2.04 17.51 7.96
C MET A 146 -2.57 17.71 9.38
N LEU A 147 -1.64 17.81 10.33
CA LEU A 147 -1.89 18.39 11.63
C LEU A 147 -2.48 19.78 11.40
N THR A 148 -3.81 19.90 11.55
CA THR A 148 -4.49 21.17 11.81
C THR A 148 -4.20 21.65 13.22
#